data_AF-A0A450YYZ2-F1
#
_entry.id   AF-A0A450YYZ2-F1
#
_cell.length_a   1.000
_cell.length_b   1.000
_cell.length_c   1.000
_cell.angle_alpha   90.00
_cell.angle_beta   90.00
_cell.angle_gamma   90.00
#
_symmetry.space_group_name_H-M   'P 1'
#
loop_
_entity.id
_entity.type
_entity.pdbx_description
1 polymer ?
#
loop_
_entity_poly.entity_id
_entity_poly.type
_entity_poly.pdbx_seq_one_letter_code
_entity_poly.pdbx_strand_id
1 'polypeptide(L)' 'MELGSVWHRLGSEAVLLEAQDRFLIGADSRIAKEPHKVFKKQGLDIRLGASVKSVEVATAKKGKDNPRRYCRYL' A
#
# COMPACT_ATOMS: atom_id res chain seq x y z
N MET A 1 -2.52 7.75 -3.32
CA MET A 1 -3.95 7.47 -3.60
C MET A 1 -4.23 7.40 -5.09
N GLU A 2 -4.13 8.52 -5.80
CA GLU A 2 -4.51 8.63 -7.23
C GLU A 2 -3.80 7.59 -8.11
N LEU A 3 -2.46 7.60 -8.11
CA LEU A 3 -1.66 6.68 -8.93
C LEU A 3 -1.86 5.22 -8.54
N GLY A 4 -1.94 4.92 -7.24
CA GLY A 4 -2.20 3.56 -6.76
C GLY A 4 -3.53 3.01 -7.32
N SER A 5 -4.57 3.84 -7.34
CA SER A 5 -5.86 3.46 -7.91
C SER A 5 -5.81 3.29 -9.45
N VAL A 6 -5.01 4.08 -10.16
CA VAL A 6 -4.82 3.95 -11.62
C VAL A 6 -4.17 2.62 -11.95
N TRP A 7 -3.04 2.31 -11.32
CA TRP A 7 -2.31 1.07 -11.58
C TRP A 7 -3.11 -0.17 -11.16
N HIS A 8 -3.88 -0.09 -10.08
CA HIS A 8 -4.75 -1.17 -9.67
C HIS A 8 -5.85 -1.45 -10.71
N ARG A 9 -6.49 -0.41 -11.26
CA ARG A 9 -7.48 -0.58 -12.35
C ARG A 9 -6.87 -1.16 -13.63
N LEU A 10 -5.57 -0.95 -13.86
CA LEU A 10 -4.83 -1.53 -14.98
C LEU A 10 -4.34 -2.97 -14.70
N GLY A 11 -4.68 -3.55 -13.55
CA GLY A 11 -4.40 -4.94 -13.21
C GLY A 11 -3.13 -5.16 -12.36
N SER A 12 -2.49 -4.11 -11.88
CA SER A 12 -1.35 -4.23 -10.97
C SER A 12 -1.79 -4.52 -9.53
N GLU A 13 -1.03 -5.38 -8.84
CA GLU A 13 -1.16 -5.57 -7.40
C GLU A 13 -0.42 -4.43 -6.67
N ALA A 14 -1.11 -3.31 -6.49
CA ALA A 14 -0.57 -2.13 -5.81
C ALA A 14 -0.86 -2.17 -4.31
N VAL A 15 0.19 -2.23 -3.50
CA VAL A 15 0.12 -2.08 -2.04
C VAL A 15 0.54 -0.67 -1.66
N LEU A 16 -0.34 0.05 -0.98
CA LEU A 16 -0.06 1.37 -0.42
C LEU A 16 0.41 1.22 1.03
N LEU A 17 1.60 1.75 1.30
CA LEU A 17 2.22 1.75 2.62
C LEU A 17 2.26 3.17 3.15
N GLU A 18 1.69 3.36 4.33
CA GLU A 18 1.60 4.65 4.99
C GLU A 18 2.20 4.52 6.39
N ALA A 19 3.13 5.41 6.73
CA ALA A 19 3.81 5.37 8.02
C ALA A 19 2.91 5.83 9.17
N GLN A 20 1.90 6.66 8.88
CA GLN A 20 0.95 7.14 9.87
C GLN A 20 -0.12 6.10 10.20
N ASP A 21 -0.59 6.11 11.45
CA ASP A 21 -1.65 5.19 11.92
C ASP A 21 -3.04 5.54 11.37
N ARG A 22 -3.19 6.75 10.83
CA ARG A 22 -4.48 7.31 10.37
C ARG A 22 -4.42 7.65 8.90
N PHE A 23 -5.40 7.14 8.17
CA PHE A 23 -5.62 7.47 6.76
C PHE A 23 -5.98 8.95 6.60
N LEU A 24 -5.28 9.65 5.69
CA LEU A 24 -5.46 11.07 5.38
C LEU A 24 -5.51 11.97 6.63
N ILE A 25 -4.45 11.95 7.45
CA ILE A 25 -4.39 12.73 8.71
C ILE A 25 -4.57 14.25 8.52
N GLY A 26 -4.27 14.79 7.33
CA GLY A 26 -4.51 16.19 7.00
C GLY A 26 -5.97 16.54 6.65
N ALA A 27 -6.84 15.54 6.49
CA ALA A 27 -8.25 15.74 6.20
C ALA A 27 -9.09 15.60 7.48
N ASP A 28 -10.31 16.15 7.46
CA ASP A 28 -11.26 15.95 8.55
C ASP A 28 -11.55 14.45 8.75
N SER A 29 -11.68 14.06 10.02
CA SER A 29 -11.84 12.67 10.44
C SER A 29 -13.12 12.00 9.93
N ARG A 30 -14.18 12.77 9.64
CA ARG A 30 -15.42 12.24 9.07
C ARG A 30 -15.26 12.05 7.57
N ILE A 31 -14.60 12.99 6.90
CA ILE A 31 -14.32 12.93 5.47
C ILE A 31 -13.35 11.78 5.17
N ALA A 32 -12.26 11.62 5.92
CA ALA A 32 -11.24 10.61 5.66
C ALA A 32 -11.74 9.15 5.71
N LYS A 33 -12.82 8.89 6.47
CA LYS A 33 -13.41 7.54 6.59
C LYS A 33 -14.05 7.05 5.29
N GLU A 34 -14.64 7.95 4.51
CA GLU A 34 -15.41 7.57 3.34
C GLU A 34 -14.51 7.11 2.18
N PRO A 35 -13.47 7.87 1.79
CA PRO A 35 -12.52 7.41 0.78
C PRO A 35 -11.82 6.13 1.22
N HIS A 36 -11.45 5.98 2.50
CA HIS A 36 -10.82 4.75 2.99
C HIS A 36 -11.67 3.51 2.72
N LYS A 37 -12.99 3.59 2.93
CA LYS A 37 -13.92 2.50 2.59
C LYS A 37 -14.01 2.28 1.08
N VAL A 38 -14.11 3.36 0.30
CA VAL A 38 -14.18 3.28 -1.17
C VAL A 38 -12.95 2.60 -1.75
N PHE A 39 -11.75 2.99 -1.33
CA PHE A 39 -10.50 2.40 -1.84
C PHE A 39 -10.34 0.93 -1.43
N LYS A 40 -10.76 0.56 -0.21
CA LYS A 40 -10.80 -0.85 0.20
C LYS A 40 -11.81 -1.67 -0.62
N LYS A 41 -12.98 -1.11 -0.91
CA LYS A 41 -13.98 -1.75 -1.78
C LYS A 41 -13.47 -1.92 -3.21
N GLN A 42 -12.63 -0.99 -3.68
CA GLN A 42 -11.96 -1.09 -4.98
C GLN A 42 -10.85 -2.15 -5.02
N GLY A 43 -10.49 -2.77 -3.88
CA GLY A 43 -9.45 -3.80 -3.83
C GLY A 43 -8.04 -3.28 -3.58
N LEU A 44 -7.87 -1.99 -3.27
CA LEU A 44 -6.56 -1.42 -2.96
C LEU A 44 -6.11 -1.85 -1.56
N ASP A 45 -4.96 -2.52 -1.46
CA ASP A 45 -4.33 -2.88 -0.18
C ASP A 45 -3.68 -1.63 0.43
N ILE A 46 -4.20 -1.17 1.58
CA ILE A 46 -3.69 0.00 2.30
C ILE A 46 -3.26 -0.43 3.69
N ARG A 47 -1.96 -0.33 3.97
CA ARG A 47 -1.34 -0.66 5.26
C ARG A 47 -0.89 0.62 5.94
N LEU A 48 -1.56 0.94 7.04
CA LEU A 48 -1.26 2.06 7.92
C LEU A 48 -0.25 1.64 9.00
N GLY A 49 0.50 2.58 9.55
CA GLY A 49 1.57 2.31 10.53
C GLY A 49 2.79 1.58 9.94
N ALA A 50 2.88 1.46 8.61
CA ALA A 50 3.94 0.72 7.92
C ALA A 50 5.08 1.67 7.53
N SER A 51 6.13 1.72 8.36
CA SER A 51 7.31 2.56 8.09
C SER A 51 8.36 1.81 7.27
N VAL A 52 8.69 2.37 6.09
CA VAL A 52 9.73 1.83 5.20
C VAL A 52 11.11 2.16 5.73
N LYS A 53 11.87 1.14 6.16
CA LYS A 53 13.23 1.32 6.68
C LYS A 53 14.32 1.20 5.62
N SER A 54 14.15 0.27 4.68
CA SER A 54 15.10 0.03 3.60
C SER A 54 14.35 -0.46 2.37
N VAL A 55 14.94 -0.26 1.19
CA VAL A 55 14.44 -0.78 -0.09
C VAL A 55 15.61 -1.43 -0.81
N GLU A 56 15.43 -2.67 -1.25
CA GLU A 56 16.40 -3.42 -2.03
C GLU A 56 15.80 -3.77 -3.38
N VAL A 57 16.54 -3.50 -4.47
CA VAL A 57 16.14 -3.92 -5.82
C VAL A 57 16.54 -5.37 -6.01
N ALA A 58 15.56 -6.25 -6.13
CA ALA A 58 15.82 -7.63 -6.51
C ALA A 58 16.28 -7.66 -7.98
N THR A 59 17.59 -7.67 -8.22
CA THR A 59 18.14 -8.14 -9.50
C THR A 59 17.90 -9.63 -9.57
N ALA A 60 17.23 -10.10 -10.62
CA ALA A 60 16.71 -11.46 -10.69
C ALA A 60 17.80 -12.54 -10.47
N LYS A 61 17.91 -13.06 -9.24
CA LYS A 61 18.39 -14.43 -9.00
C LYS A 61 17.17 -15.33 -8.85
N LYS A 62 16.92 -16.17 -9.85
CA LYS A 62 15.97 -17.29 -9.76
C LYS A 62 16.39 -18.17 -8.57
N GLY A 63 15.67 -18.06 -7.46
CA GLY A 63 15.84 -18.88 -6.27
C GLY A 63 14.50 -19.03 -5.59
N LYS A 64 13.94 -20.25 -5.66
CA LYS A 64 12.68 -20.66 -5.04
C LYS A 64 12.66 -20.31 -3.55
N ASP A 65 11.82 -19.37 -3.11
CA ASP A 65 10.95 -19.55 -1.94
C ASP A 65 9.97 -18.37 -1.74
N ASN A 66 8.68 -18.73 -1.60
CA ASN A 66 7.54 -18.02 -1.00
C ASN A 66 7.23 -16.53 -1.40
N PRO A 67 6.04 -16.22 -1.98
CA PRO A 67 5.76 -14.92 -2.63
C PRO A 67 5.46 -13.73 -1.71
N ARG A 68 5.58 -13.83 -0.37
CA ARG A 68 5.30 -12.71 0.55
C ARG A 68 6.49 -11.78 0.82
N ARG A 69 7.40 -11.63 -0.15
CA ARG A 69 8.52 -10.69 -0.06
C ARG A 69 8.16 -9.34 -0.65
N TYR A 70 7.30 -8.59 0.05
CA TYR A 70 7.25 -7.14 -0.13
C TYR A 70 7.81 -6.52 1.13
N CYS A 71 9.14 -6.34 1.12
CA CYS A 71 9.93 -5.41 1.93
C CYS A 71 9.70 -5.46 3.47
N ARG A 72 10.78 -5.50 4.25
CA ARG A 72 10.68 -5.73 5.71
C ARG A 72 10.25 -4.42 6.39
N TYR A 73 8.94 -4.23 6.52
CA TYR A 73 8.33 -3.14 7.31
C TYR A 73 8.21 -3.57 8.77
N LEU A 74 8.53 -2.67 9.71
CA LEU A 74 8.13 -2.85 11.12
C LEU A 74 6.69 -2.37 11.30
#